data_AF-A0A1Z9YG91-F1
#
_entry.id   AF-A0A1Z9YG91-F1
#
_cell.length_a   1.000
_cell.length_b   1.000
_cell.length_c   1.000
_cell.angle_alpha   90.00
_cell.angle_beta   90.00
_cell.angle_gamma   90.00
#
_symmetry.space_group_name_H-M   'P 1'
#
loop_
_entity.id
_entity.type
_entity.pdbx_description
1 polymer ?
#
loop_
_entity_poly.entity_id
_entity_poly.type
_entity_poly.pdbx_seq_one_letter_code
_entity_poly.pdbx_strand_id
1 'polypeptide(L)'
;MEVWFNIKNMSDANALFETAIRIAAVADCDDECRTAAGLMQQAAELGHGAAAGAYGNMLMNGFGGKFDPDQAFHYWSQAALEGADADSAFRLGMVCRDEKYSTRTWLQRSPGSSSQEISALISCFQI
;
A
#
# COMPACT_ATOMS: atom_id res chain seq x y z
N MET A 1 -6.82 24.20 -17.19
CA MET A 1 -6.06 23.38 -18.15
C MET A 1 -5.11 22.45 -17.38
N GLU A 2 -5.61 21.54 -16.54
CA GLU A 2 -4.73 20.69 -15.68
C GLU A 2 -5.10 19.21 -15.63
N VAL A 3 -6.13 18.79 -16.39
CA VAL A 3 -6.55 17.38 -16.40
C VAL A 3 -5.51 16.49 -17.11
N TRP A 4 -4.86 17.00 -18.16
CA TRP A 4 -3.93 16.23 -19.00
C TRP A 4 -2.64 15.81 -18.28
N PHE A 5 -2.15 16.58 -17.31
CA PHE A 5 -0.94 16.23 -16.55
C PHE A 5 -1.21 15.05 -15.60
N ASN A 6 -2.39 15.06 -14.96
CA ASN A 6 -2.80 14.00 -14.04
C ASN A 6 -3.13 12.68 -14.77
N ILE A 7 -3.77 12.76 -15.95
CA ILE A 7 -4.08 11.58 -16.78
C ILE A 7 -2.80 10.89 -17.27
N LYS A 8 -1.75 11.67 -17.60
CA LYS A 8 -0.47 11.11 -18.07
C LYS A 8 0.24 10.34 -16.95
N ASN A 9 0.29 10.90 -15.74
CA ASN A 9 0.85 10.24 -14.57
C ASN A 9 0.08 8.98 -14.17
N MET A 10 -1.25 8.95 -14.29
CA MET A 10 -2.06 7.75 -14.04
C MET A 10 -1.76 6.62 -15.05
N SER A 11 -1.59 6.95 -16.33
CA SER A 11 -1.18 5.97 -17.35
C SER A 11 0.20 5.38 -17.04
N ASP A 12 1.13 6.24 -16.61
CA ASP A 12 2.49 5.83 -16.24
C ASP A 12 2.48 4.98 -14.97
N ALA A 13 1.65 5.31 -13.98
CA ALA A 13 1.49 4.54 -12.74
C ALA A 13 0.91 3.14 -12.98
N ASN A 14 -0.09 3.03 -13.87
CA ASN A 14 -0.68 1.75 -14.22
C ASN A 14 0.32 0.87 -14.99
N ALA A 15 1.12 1.45 -15.88
CA ALA A 15 2.20 0.74 -16.58
C ALA A 15 3.31 0.25 -15.63
N LEU A 16 3.67 1.06 -14.62
CA LEU A 16 4.62 0.66 -13.56
C LEU A 16 4.06 -0.51 -12.74
N PHE A 17 2.77 -0.45 -12.38
CA PHE A 17 2.09 -1.50 -11.64
C PHE A 17 2.02 -2.82 -12.43
N GLU A 18 1.61 -2.78 -13.70
CA GLU A 18 1.59 -3.96 -14.56
C GLU A 18 2.98 -4.58 -14.72
N THR A 19 4.01 -3.73 -14.86
CA THR A 19 5.40 -4.19 -14.93
C THR A 19 5.83 -4.86 -13.63
N ALA A 20 5.48 -4.27 -12.48
CA ALA A 20 5.79 -4.82 -11.17
C ALA A 20 5.12 -6.18 -10.94
N ILE A 21 3.84 -6.33 -11.31
CA ILE A 21 3.11 -7.60 -11.23
C ILE A 21 3.77 -8.67 -12.12
N ARG A 22 4.17 -8.30 -13.33
CA ARG A 22 4.86 -9.23 -14.24
C ARG A 22 6.19 -9.71 -13.67
N ILE A 23 6.97 -8.80 -13.07
CA ILE A 23 8.24 -9.14 -12.41
C ILE A 23 7.96 -10.03 -11.20
N ALA A 24 7.00 -9.67 -10.36
CA ALA A 24 6.62 -10.46 -9.19
C ALA A 24 6.12 -11.88 -9.56
N ALA A 25 5.48 -12.05 -10.72
CA ALA A 25 5.01 -13.35 -11.18
C ALA A 25 6.13 -14.30 -11.63
N VAL A 26 7.28 -13.77 -12.04
CA VAL A 26 8.48 -14.55 -12.44
C VAL A 26 9.59 -14.48 -11.39
N ALA A 27 9.34 -13.82 -10.26
CA ALA A 27 10.33 -13.63 -9.21
C ALA A 27 10.52 -14.93 -8.42
N ASP A 28 11.58 -15.66 -8.76
CA ASP A 28 12.04 -16.82 -8.00
C ASP A 28 13.09 -16.45 -6.92
N CYS A 29 13.64 -15.22 -6.94
CA CYS A 29 14.63 -14.77 -5.97
C CYS A 29 14.38 -13.35 -5.44
N ASP A 30 15.05 -13.01 -4.34
CA ASP A 30 14.77 -11.80 -3.54
C ASP A 30 15.05 -10.48 -4.28
N ASP A 31 15.90 -10.47 -5.32
CA ASP A 31 16.27 -9.25 -6.07
C ASP A 31 15.15 -8.75 -6.99
N GLU A 32 14.47 -9.65 -7.70
CA GLU A 32 13.30 -9.29 -8.51
C GLU A 32 12.13 -8.84 -7.63
N CYS A 33 11.96 -9.47 -6.46
CA CYS A 33 11.00 -9.01 -5.46
C CYS A 33 11.31 -7.58 -4.98
N ARG A 34 12.59 -7.24 -4.73
CA ARG A 34 13.01 -5.86 -4.40
C ARG A 34 12.69 -4.89 -5.53
N THR A 35 12.92 -5.30 -6.77
CA THR A 35 12.65 -4.48 -7.95
C THR A 35 11.15 -4.24 -8.14
N ALA A 36 10.34 -5.28 -8.01
CA ALA A 36 8.88 -5.18 -8.07
C ALA A 36 8.35 -4.28 -6.94
N ALA A 37 8.86 -4.43 -5.73
CA ALA A 37 8.52 -3.59 -4.59
C ALA A 37 8.81 -2.11 -4.86
N GLY A 38 9.99 -1.79 -5.40
CA GLY A 38 10.35 -0.42 -5.78
C GLY A 38 9.45 0.18 -6.87
N LEU A 39 9.03 -0.63 -7.85
CA LEU A 39 8.10 -0.18 -8.90
C LEU A 39 6.69 0.06 -8.34
N MET A 40 6.21 -0.78 -7.44
CA MET A 40 4.92 -0.58 -6.76
C MET A 40 4.93 0.67 -5.88
N GLN A 41 6.05 0.94 -5.19
CA GLN A 41 6.21 2.17 -4.42
C GLN A 41 6.10 3.40 -5.33
N GLN A 42 6.78 3.43 -6.48
CA GLN A 42 6.69 4.55 -7.42
C GLN A 42 5.26 4.72 -7.96
N ALA A 43 4.58 3.63 -8.31
CA ALA A 43 3.19 3.69 -8.74
C ALA A 43 2.26 4.21 -7.61
N ALA A 44 2.53 3.84 -6.36
CA ALA A 44 1.81 4.36 -5.19
C ALA A 44 2.03 5.87 -4.99
N GLU A 45 3.26 6.37 -5.18
CA GLU A 45 3.59 7.79 -5.12
C GLU A 45 2.92 8.61 -6.23
N LEU A 46 2.58 7.97 -7.36
CA LEU A 46 1.80 8.57 -8.44
C LEU A 46 0.27 8.53 -8.20
N GLY A 47 -0.18 8.04 -7.04
CA GLY A 47 -1.61 7.97 -6.68
C GLY A 47 -2.31 6.68 -7.10
N HIS A 48 -1.57 5.62 -7.43
CA HIS A 48 -2.18 4.33 -7.80
C HIS A 48 -2.54 3.50 -6.57
N GLY A 49 -3.81 3.56 -6.15
CA GLY A 49 -4.31 2.86 -4.95
C GLY A 49 -4.00 1.37 -4.91
N ALA A 50 -4.21 0.63 -6.00
CA ALA A 50 -3.92 -0.81 -6.02
C ALA A 50 -2.41 -1.13 -5.91
N ALA A 51 -1.54 -0.21 -6.33
CA ALA A 51 -0.09 -0.41 -6.22
C ALA A 51 0.37 -0.16 -4.77
N ALA A 52 -0.18 0.85 -4.11
CA ALA A 52 0.00 1.07 -2.67
C ALA A 52 -0.47 -0.15 -1.86
N GLY A 53 -1.62 -0.71 -2.24
CA GLY A 53 -2.17 -1.96 -1.68
C GLY A 53 -1.21 -3.15 -1.77
N ALA A 54 -0.70 -3.38 -2.98
CA ALA A 54 0.22 -4.46 -3.27
C ALA A 54 1.58 -4.27 -2.57
N TYR A 55 2.11 -3.04 -2.54
CA TYR A 55 3.36 -2.72 -1.84
C TYR A 55 3.25 -2.95 -0.34
N GLY A 56 2.14 -2.53 0.30
CA GLY A 56 1.89 -2.83 1.71
C GLY A 56 1.86 -4.33 2.00
N ASN A 57 1.30 -5.13 1.08
CA ASN A 57 1.31 -6.59 1.20
C ASN A 57 2.73 -7.17 1.12
N MET A 58 3.58 -6.65 0.21
CA MET A 58 4.97 -7.06 0.13
C MET A 58 5.74 -6.77 1.43
N LEU A 59 5.57 -5.57 1.99
CA LEU A 59 6.19 -5.16 3.26
C LEU A 59 5.77 -6.06 4.44
N MET A 60 4.49 -6.43 4.51
CA MET A 60 3.95 -7.33 5.55
C MET A 60 4.38 -8.78 5.42
N ASN A 61 4.73 -9.23 4.21
CA ASN A 61 5.32 -10.55 4.03
C ASN A 61 6.85 -10.52 4.11
N GLY A 62 7.47 -9.32 4.16
CA GLY A 62 8.92 -9.16 4.05
C GLY A 62 9.48 -9.46 2.66
N PHE A 63 8.64 -9.48 1.63
CA PHE A 63 9.09 -9.68 0.25
C PHE A 63 9.67 -8.38 -0.31
N GLY A 64 10.87 -8.47 -0.89
CA GLY A 64 11.51 -7.32 -1.53
C GLY A 64 12.03 -6.25 -0.56
N GLY A 65 12.21 -6.60 0.72
CA GLY A 65 12.71 -5.67 1.73
C GLY A 65 12.71 -6.26 3.13
N LYS A 66 12.75 -5.39 4.13
CA LYS A 66 12.61 -5.79 5.54
C LYS A 66 11.13 -5.81 5.89
N PHE A 67 10.72 -6.79 6.70
CA PHE A 67 9.38 -6.81 7.29
C PHE A 67 9.14 -5.51 8.07
N ASP A 68 8.26 -4.66 7.53
CA ASP A 68 7.88 -3.37 8.13
C ASP A 68 6.35 -3.21 8.12
N PRO A 69 5.68 -3.64 9.19
CA PRO A 69 4.23 -3.55 9.27
C PRO A 69 3.76 -2.09 9.39
N ASP A 70 4.54 -1.19 9.98
CA ASP A 70 4.09 0.20 10.19
C ASP A 70 4.01 0.93 8.85
N GLN A 71 5.00 0.71 8.00
CA GLN A 71 5.02 1.26 6.65
C GLN A 71 3.92 0.64 5.78
N ALA A 72 3.67 -0.68 5.91
CA ALA A 72 2.57 -1.33 5.21
C ALA A 72 1.20 -0.71 5.55
N PHE A 73 0.95 -0.41 6.82
CA PHE A 73 -0.28 0.26 7.26
C PHE A 73 -0.46 1.65 6.64
N HIS A 74 0.63 2.40 6.49
CA HIS A 74 0.58 3.71 5.86
C HIS A 74 0.13 3.61 4.40
N TYR A 75 0.73 2.71 3.62
CA TYR A 75 0.35 2.50 2.22
C TYR A 75 -1.06 1.92 2.06
N TRP A 76 -1.48 0.99 2.93
CA TRP A 76 -2.85 0.49 2.91
C TRP A 76 -3.88 1.57 3.26
N SER A 77 -3.55 2.44 4.23
CA SER A 77 -4.42 3.56 4.59
C SER A 77 -4.57 4.53 3.43
N GLN A 78 -3.46 4.84 2.75
CA GLN A 78 -3.48 5.69 1.56
C GLN A 78 -4.28 5.05 0.42
N ALA A 79 -4.10 3.74 0.17
CA ALA A 79 -4.86 3.00 -0.84
C ALA A 79 -6.38 3.01 -0.58
N ALA A 80 -6.76 2.85 0.69
CA ALA A 80 -8.16 2.88 1.11
C ALA A 80 -8.78 4.29 0.95
N LEU A 81 -8.00 5.35 1.10
CA LEU A 81 -8.46 6.75 0.97
C LEU A 81 -8.55 7.23 -0.47
N GLU A 82 -7.51 6.97 -1.28
CA GLU A 82 -7.39 7.51 -2.65
C GLU A 82 -8.28 6.76 -3.65
N GLY A 83 -8.41 5.44 -3.50
CA GLY A 83 -9.08 4.60 -4.48
C GLY A 83 -10.33 3.88 -3.98
N ALA A 84 -10.66 4.00 -2.69
CA ALA A 84 -11.65 3.14 -2.02
C ALA A 84 -11.41 1.65 -2.35
N ASP A 85 -10.13 1.23 -2.43
CA ASP A 85 -9.79 -0.15 -2.73
C ASP A 85 -10.24 -1.03 -1.57
N ALA A 86 -11.36 -1.72 -1.79
CA ALA A 86 -12.00 -2.56 -0.78
C ALA A 86 -11.07 -3.70 -0.34
N ASP A 87 -10.17 -4.17 -1.21
CA ASP A 87 -9.20 -5.21 -0.89
C ASP A 87 -8.16 -4.68 0.11
N SER A 88 -7.59 -3.50 -0.13
CA SER A 88 -6.68 -2.84 0.81
C SER A 88 -7.35 -2.54 2.15
N ALA A 89 -8.57 -1.97 2.14
CA ALA A 89 -9.33 -1.70 3.37
C ALA A 89 -9.65 -2.99 4.16
N PHE A 90 -10.02 -4.06 3.47
CA PHE A 90 -10.28 -5.36 4.07
C PHE A 90 -9.02 -5.95 4.72
N ARG A 91 -7.88 -5.90 4.02
CA ARG A 91 -6.58 -6.34 4.58
C ARG A 91 -6.18 -5.52 5.79
N LEU A 92 -6.36 -4.21 5.75
CA LEU A 92 -6.12 -3.31 6.87
C LEU A 92 -6.97 -3.72 8.10
N GLY A 93 -8.26 -4.00 7.87
CA GLY A 93 -9.16 -4.54 8.89
C GLY A 93 -8.73 -5.90 9.43
N MET A 94 -8.26 -6.82 8.58
CA MET A 94 -7.74 -8.12 9.00
C MET A 94 -6.51 -7.99 9.90
N VAL A 95 -5.54 -7.16 9.52
CA VAL A 95 -4.30 -6.99 10.29
C VAL A 95 -4.58 -6.21 11.58
N CYS A 96 -5.50 -5.24 11.58
CA CYS A 96 -5.91 -4.55 12.81
C CYS A 96 -6.66 -5.43 13.82
N ARG A 97 -7.25 -6.55 13.38
CA ARG A 97 -7.87 -7.55 14.28
C ARG A 97 -6.83 -8.41 14.98
N ASP A 98 -5.62 -8.50 14.45
CA ASP A 98 -4.51 -9.15 15.14
C ASP A 98 -4.05 -8.25 16.30
N GLU A 99 -3.98 -8.81 17.50
CA GLU A 99 -3.59 -8.08 18.72
C GLU A 99 -2.18 -7.49 18.60
N LYS A 100 -1.31 -8.12 17.81
CA LYS A 100 0.07 -7.70 17.57
C LYS A 100 0.19 -6.47 16.66
N TYR A 101 -0.77 -6.25 15.78
CA TYR A 101 -0.78 -5.18 14.79
C TYR A 101 -2.04 -4.33 14.88
N SER A 102 -2.68 -4.31 16.06
CA SER A 102 -3.86 -3.49 16.32
C SER A 102 -3.59 -2.01 16.03
N THR A 103 -4.66 -1.28 15.70
CA THR A 103 -4.60 0.17 15.48
C THR A 103 -3.93 0.90 16.65
N ARG A 104 -4.15 0.44 17.89
CA ARG A 104 -3.52 1.00 19.08
C ARG A 104 -2.01 0.80 19.09
N THR A 105 -1.55 -0.42 18.82
CA THR A 105 -0.13 -0.75 18.80
C THR A 105 0.59 -0.04 17.65
N TRP A 106 -0.07 0.11 16.51
CA TRP A 106 0.47 0.88 15.39
C TRP A 106 0.58 2.38 15.72
N LEU A 107 -0.46 3.00 16.29
CA LEU A 107 -0.42 4.40 16.73
C LEU A 107 0.67 4.69 17.78
N GLN A 108 0.96 3.72 18.65
CA GLN A 108 2.05 3.82 19.61
C GLN A 108 3.43 3.79 18.96
N ARG A 109 3.58 3.06 17.84
CA ARG A 109 4.84 2.92 17.09
C ARG A 109 5.05 4.07 16.09
N SER A 110 3.96 4.57 15.52
CA SER A 110 3.95 5.71 14.59
C SER A 110 3.14 6.88 15.16
N PRO A 111 3.72 7.70 16.07
CA PRO A 111 3.04 8.87 16.63
C PRO A 111 2.81 10.01 15.62
N GLY A 112 3.34 9.89 14.40
CA GLY A 112 3.23 10.89 13.33
C GLY A 112 2.16 10.61 12.27
N SER A 113 1.33 9.58 12.46
CA SER A 113 0.27 9.22 11.51
C SER A 113 -0.70 10.38 11.27
N SER A 114 -1.05 10.61 10.00
CA SER A 114 -1.98 11.69 9.64
C SER A 114 -3.40 11.41 10.14
N SER A 115 -4.19 12.46 10.36
CA SER A 115 -5.62 12.34 10.71
C SER A 115 -6.42 11.57 9.65
N GLN A 116 -5.95 11.57 8.40
CA GLN A 116 -6.54 10.88 7.27
C GLN A 116 -6.34 9.36 7.39
N GLU A 117 -5.14 8.89 7.75
CA GLU A 117 -4.88 7.47 8.00
C GLU A 117 -5.74 6.93 9.14
N ILE A 118 -5.89 7.72 10.22
CA ILE A 118 -6.76 7.37 11.35
C ILE A 118 -8.22 7.27 10.90
N SER A 119 -8.67 8.16 10.00
CA SER A 119 -10.02 8.09 9.44
C SER A 119 -10.23 6.83 8.59
N ALA A 120 -9.23 6.41 7.81
CA ALA A 120 -9.28 5.18 7.02
C ALA A 120 -9.50 3.95 7.90
N LEU A 121 -8.77 3.89 9.03
CA LEU A 121 -8.92 2.85 10.05
C LEU A 121 -10.32 2.82 10.65
N ILE A 122 -10.88 3.98 11.00
CA ILE A 122 -12.23 4.08 11.58
C ILE A 122 -13.29 3.63 10.57
N SER A 123 -13.16 4.02 9.29
CA SER A 123 -14.07 3.58 8.23
C SER A 123 -14.03 2.07 7.99
N CYS A 124 -12.87 1.41 8.19
CA CYS A 124 -12.76 -0.05 8.07
C CYS A 124 -13.57 -0.82 9.15
N PHE A 125 -13.86 -0.22 10.30
CA PHE A 125 -14.66 -0.83 11.37
C PHE A 125 -16.18 -0.65 11.22
N GLN A 126 -16.63 0.18 10.28
CA GLN A 126 -18.06 0.48 10.05
C GLN A 126 -18.70 -0.34 8.91
N ILE A 127 -17.96 -1.28 8.31
CA ILE A 127 -18.45 -2.25 7.31
C ILE A 127 -18.80 -3.56 8.02
#